data_AF-A0A8G1ULE1-F1
#
_entry.id   AF-A0A8G1ULE1-F1
#
_cell.length_a   1.000
_cell.length_b   1.000
_cell.length_c   1.000
_cell.angle_alpha   90.00
_cell.angle_beta   90.00
_cell.angle_gamma   90.00
#
_symmetry.space_group_name_H-M   'P 1'
#
loop_
_entity.id
_entity.type
_entity.pdbx_description
1 polymer ?
#
loop_
_entity_poly.entity_id
_entity_poly.type
_entity_poly.pdbx_seq_one_letter_code
_entity_poly.pdbx_strand_id
1 'polypeptide(L)'
;MSAPATPPFPSPSVDAAASLRLRVAESVARACDGAVGAAEVLASTESLAALGVGSLALLRLADAVEDEFGVLLDLGDGALHTDGFDGLVAQLLRLGAAEPR
;
A
#
# COMPACT_ATOMS: atom_id res chain seq x y z
N MET A 1 4.82 -42.40 11.60
CA MET A 1 5.32 -41.59 10.47
C MET A 1 4.27 -40.49 10.26
N SER A 2 4.64 -39.25 10.59
CA SER A 2 3.72 -38.11 10.73
C SER A 2 3.12 -37.67 9.39
N ALA A 3 1.88 -37.19 9.49
CA ALA A 3 1.07 -36.60 8.43
C ALA A 3 1.78 -35.48 7.64
N PRO A 4 1.40 -35.25 6.36
CA PRO A 4 1.78 -34.03 5.67
C PRO A 4 1.04 -32.85 6.29
N ALA A 5 1.80 -31.87 6.80
CA ALA A 5 1.27 -30.58 7.17
C ALA A 5 0.80 -29.87 5.89
N THR A 6 -0.52 -29.86 5.67
CA THR A 6 -1.18 -28.93 4.74
C THR A 6 -0.77 -27.51 5.15
N PRO A 7 -0.30 -26.64 4.23
CA PRO A 7 -0.14 -25.23 4.57
C PRO A 7 -1.52 -24.68 4.96
N PRO A 8 -1.63 -23.78 5.94
CA PRO A 8 -2.87 -23.06 6.15
C PRO A 8 -3.12 -22.28 4.85
N PHE A 9 -4.25 -22.55 4.18
CA PHE A 9 -4.71 -21.67 3.12
C PHE A 9 -4.73 -20.26 3.73
N PRO A 10 -4.02 -19.28 3.14
CA PRO A 10 -4.23 -17.90 3.55
C PRO A 10 -5.73 -17.65 3.46
N SER A 11 -6.34 -17.26 4.58
CA SER A 11 -7.73 -16.82 4.57
C SER A 11 -7.88 -15.79 3.44
N PRO A 12 -9.00 -15.73 2.71
CA PRO A 12 -9.16 -14.79 1.60
C PRO A 12 -8.89 -13.33 2.01
N SER A 13 -9.06 -13.01 3.30
CA SER A 13 -8.73 -11.71 3.89
C SER A 13 -7.23 -11.40 3.94
N VAL A 14 -6.36 -12.41 4.11
CA VAL A 14 -4.90 -12.26 4.15
C VAL A 14 -4.35 -12.11 2.73
N ASP A 15 -4.88 -12.86 1.77
CA ASP A 15 -4.54 -12.71 0.36
C ASP A 15 -5.04 -11.40 -0.23
N ALA A 16 -6.24 -10.94 0.15
CA ALA A 16 -6.75 -9.64 -0.24
C ALA A 16 -5.89 -8.51 0.31
N ALA A 17 -5.44 -8.61 1.57
CA ALA A 17 -4.53 -7.62 2.16
C ALA A 17 -3.14 -7.64 1.51
N ALA A 18 -2.61 -8.82 1.17
CA ALA A 18 -1.33 -8.95 0.46
C ALA A 18 -1.42 -8.43 -0.99
N SER A 19 -2.55 -8.70 -1.67
CA SER A 19 -2.83 -8.20 -3.02
C SER A 19 -3.02 -6.68 -3.02
N LEU A 20 -3.73 -6.13 -2.02
CA LEU A 20 -3.85 -4.69 -1.84
C LEU A 20 -2.49 -4.05 -1.58
N ARG A 21 -1.66 -4.62 -0.70
CA ARG A 21 -0.28 -4.15 -0.48
C ARG A 21 0.50 -4.07 -1.79
N LEU A 22 0.48 -5.14 -2.58
CA LEU A 22 1.22 -5.16 -3.85
C LEU A 22 0.75 -4.05 -4.78
N ARG A 23 -0.56 -3.87 -4.94
CA ARG A 23 -1.16 -2.84 -5.80
C ARG A 23 -0.86 -1.43 -5.33
N VAL A 24 -0.98 -1.17 -4.03
CA VAL A 24 -0.63 0.14 -3.45
C VAL A 24 0.85 0.42 -3.66
N ALA A 25 1.73 -0.57 -3.50
CA ALA A 25 3.16 -0.40 -3.77
C ALA A 25 3.45 -0.10 -5.25
N GLU A 26 2.73 -0.72 -6.18
CA GLU A 26 2.80 -0.40 -7.62
C GLU A 26 2.34 1.04 -7.89
N SER A 27 1.29 1.50 -7.23
CA SER A 27 0.79 2.88 -7.37
C SER A 27 1.76 3.90 -6.76
N VAL A 28 2.44 3.57 -5.65
CA VAL A 28 3.57 4.36 -5.12
C VAL A 28 4.70 4.45 -6.13
N ALA A 29 5.11 3.32 -6.71
CA ALA A 29 6.19 3.30 -7.70
C ALA A 29 5.84 4.14 -8.95
N ARG A 30 4.59 4.05 -9.42
CA ARG A 30 4.07 4.85 -10.53
C ARG A 30 4.07 6.35 -10.19
N ALA A 31 3.60 6.72 -8.99
CA ALA A 31 3.56 8.10 -8.54
C ALA A 31 4.96 8.72 -8.36
N CYS A 32 5.95 7.88 -8.03
CA CYS A 32 7.36 8.27 -7.92
C CYS A 32 8.10 8.28 -9.26
N ASP A 33 7.43 8.09 -10.40
CA ASP A 33 8.06 7.95 -11.72
C ASP A 33 9.17 6.86 -11.76
N GLY A 34 9.05 5.83 -10.92
CA GLY A 34 10.04 4.76 -10.78
C GLY A 34 11.27 5.11 -9.93
N ALA A 35 11.31 6.28 -9.28
CA ALA A 35 12.39 6.65 -8.36
C ALA A 35 12.45 5.76 -7.11
N VAL A 36 11.30 5.20 -6.70
CA VAL A 36 11.18 4.21 -5.63
C VAL A 36 10.46 2.99 -6.19
N GLY A 37 11.06 1.81 -6.08
CA GLY A 37 10.48 0.58 -6.61
C GLY A 37 9.41 -0.02 -5.68
N ALA A 38 8.39 -0.68 -6.23
CA ALA A 38 7.34 -1.33 -5.42
C ALA A 38 7.92 -2.35 -4.42
N ALA A 39 8.92 -3.13 -4.83
CA ALA A 39 9.61 -4.08 -3.94
C ALA A 39 10.41 -3.39 -2.82
N GLU A 40 10.96 -2.21 -3.09
CA GLU A 40 11.69 -1.41 -2.12
C GLU A 40 10.74 -0.79 -1.09
N VAL A 41 9.58 -0.30 -1.54
CA VAL A 41 8.49 0.15 -0.66
C VAL A 41 8.01 -0.99 0.24
N LEU A 42 7.77 -2.18 -0.34
CA LEU A 42 7.31 -3.37 0.41
C LEU A 42 8.35 -3.90 1.41
N ALA A 43 9.64 -3.73 1.12
CA ALA A 43 10.72 -4.14 2.00
C ALA A 43 11.05 -3.09 3.07
N SER A 44 10.58 -1.85 2.89
CA SER A 44 10.87 -0.74 3.78
C SER A 44 9.85 -0.62 4.90
N THR A 45 10.34 -0.29 6.10
CA THR A 45 9.53 0.08 7.26
C THR A 45 9.59 1.58 7.54
N GLU A 46 10.29 2.34 6.69
CA GLU A 46 10.48 3.77 6.82
C GLU A 46 9.29 4.56 6.26
N SER A 47 9.20 5.83 6.64
CA SER A 47 8.21 6.75 6.05
C SER A 47 8.43 6.93 4.55
N LEU A 48 7.37 7.21 3.80
CA LEU A 48 7.46 7.52 2.37
C LEU A 48 8.43 8.71 2.13
N ALA A 49 8.39 9.72 3.00
CA ALA A 49 9.32 10.85 2.92
C ALA A 49 10.79 10.43 3.09
N ALA A 50 11.09 9.47 3.98
CA ALA A 50 12.44 8.93 4.17
C ALA A 50 12.91 8.07 2.98
N LEU A 51 11.99 7.44 2.26
CA LEU A 51 12.25 6.78 0.98
C LEU A 51 12.49 7.78 -0.18
N GLY A 52 12.40 9.09 0.08
CA GLY A 52 12.55 10.13 -0.93
C GLY A 52 11.27 10.44 -1.70
N VAL A 53 10.11 9.94 -1.25
CA VAL A 53 8.81 10.31 -1.82
C VAL A 53 8.52 11.76 -1.45
N GLY A 54 8.74 12.66 -2.40
CA GLY A 54 8.46 14.09 -2.24
C GLY A 54 6.97 14.41 -2.23
N SER A 55 6.62 15.64 -1.82
CA SER A 55 5.22 16.10 -1.74
C SER A 55 4.45 15.96 -3.06
N LEU A 56 5.09 16.16 -4.22
CA LEU A 56 4.46 15.98 -5.52
C LEU A 56 4.15 14.51 -5.82
N ALA A 57 5.03 13.59 -5.44
CA ALA A 57 4.81 12.16 -5.57
C ALA A 57 3.69 11.70 -4.63
N LEU A 58 3.58 12.27 -3.43
CA LEU A 58 2.44 12.03 -2.52
C LEU A 58 1.10 12.51 -3.12
N LEU A 59 1.06 13.69 -3.74
CA LEU A 59 -0.14 14.19 -4.43
C LEU A 59 -0.55 13.27 -5.58
N ARG A 60 0.40 12.90 -6.44
CA ARG A 60 0.14 11.94 -7.55
C ARG A 60 -0.27 10.56 -7.06
N LEU A 61 0.28 10.13 -5.93
CA LEU A 61 -0.09 8.87 -5.29
C LEU A 61 -1.53 8.93 -4.81
N ALA A 62 -1.93 10.00 -4.13
CA ALA A 62 -3.32 10.21 -3.75
C ALA A 62 -4.22 10.15 -4.99
N ASP A 63 -3.97 10.98 -6.00
CA ASP A 63 -4.77 10.97 -7.24
C ASP A 63 -4.88 9.57 -7.86
N ALA A 64 -3.76 8.82 -7.96
CA ALA A 64 -3.76 7.48 -8.54
C ALA A 64 -4.54 6.47 -7.70
N VAL A 65 -4.43 6.52 -6.38
CA VAL A 65 -5.14 5.63 -5.46
C VAL A 65 -6.63 5.98 -5.39
N GLU A 66 -6.97 7.27 -5.40
CA GLU A 66 -8.35 7.74 -5.43
C GLU A 66 -9.04 7.32 -6.73
N ASP A 67 -8.37 7.43 -7.88
CA ASP A 67 -8.88 6.98 -9.18
C ASP A 67 -9.00 5.44 -9.26
N GLU A 68 -7.99 4.70 -8.77
CA GLU A 68 -7.94 3.25 -8.88
C GLU A 68 -8.90 2.52 -7.91
N PHE A 69 -9.08 3.07 -6.71
CA PHE A 69 -9.87 2.44 -5.65
C PHE A 69 -11.17 3.18 -5.34
N GLY A 70 -11.40 4.37 -5.91
CA GLY A 70 -12.59 5.17 -5.65
C GLY A 70 -12.69 5.66 -4.20
N VAL A 71 -11.57 5.76 -3.50
CA VAL A 71 -11.47 6.25 -2.11
C VAL A 71 -11.00 7.70 -2.08
N LEU A 72 -11.04 8.36 -0.92
CA LEU A 72 -10.43 9.67 -0.71
C LEU A 72 -9.27 9.51 0.28
N LEU A 73 -8.05 9.86 -0.15
CA LEU A 73 -6.86 9.73 0.68
C LEU A 73 -6.53 11.07 1.33
N ASP A 74 -6.68 11.15 2.65
CA ASP A 74 -6.30 12.36 3.39
C ASP A 74 -4.78 12.42 3.59
N LEU A 75 -4.08 13.11 2.69
CA LEU A 75 -2.66 13.42 2.80
C LEU A 75 -2.33 14.35 3.99
N GLY A 76 -3.32 14.97 4.65
CA GLY A 76 -3.13 15.71 5.89
C GLY A 76 -3.07 14.82 7.12
N ASP A 77 -3.40 13.53 6.99
CA ASP A 77 -3.39 12.58 8.10
C ASP A 77 -1.94 12.31 8.54
N GLY A 78 -1.64 12.67 9.80
CA GLY A 78 -0.35 12.40 10.42
C GLY A 78 0.00 10.92 10.44
N ALA A 79 -0.99 10.02 10.43
CA ALA A 79 -0.75 8.58 10.34
C ALA A 79 -0.01 8.19 9.05
N LEU A 80 -0.30 8.82 7.91
CA LEU A 80 0.44 8.54 6.66
C LEU A 80 1.92 8.92 6.74
N HIS A 81 2.22 9.93 7.54
CA HIS A 81 3.57 10.47 7.70
C HIS A 81 4.39 9.66 8.70
N THR A 82 3.70 9.09 9.71
CA THR A 82 4.32 8.40 10.85
C THR A 82 4.39 6.90 10.62
N ASP A 83 3.33 6.30 10.07
CA ASP A 83 3.22 4.85 9.85
C ASP A 83 3.65 4.45 8.42
N GLY A 84 4.03 5.42 7.58
CA GLY A 84 4.56 5.20 6.24
C GLY A 84 3.64 4.37 5.34
N PHE A 85 4.22 3.38 4.66
CA PHE A 85 3.48 2.52 3.75
C PHE A 85 2.44 1.64 4.46
N ASP A 86 2.78 1.13 5.65
CA ASP A 86 1.85 0.29 6.43
C ASP A 86 0.62 1.07 6.90
N GLY A 87 0.83 2.34 7.28
CA GLY A 87 -0.26 3.28 7.60
C GLY A 87 -1.19 3.53 6.43
N LEU A 88 -0.61 3.76 5.24
CA LEU A 88 -1.35 3.94 3.99
C LEU A 88 -2.25 2.73 3.69
N VAL A 89 -1.68 1.52 3.73
CA VAL A 89 -2.43 0.29 3.47
C VAL A 89 -3.54 0.09 4.51
N ALA A 90 -3.25 0.36 5.78
CA ALA A 90 -4.25 0.26 6.84
C ALA A 90 -5.40 1.27 6.64
N GLN A 91 -5.10 2.49 6.19
CA GLN A 91 -6.10 3.49 5.85
C GLN A 91 -6.98 3.03 4.69
N LEU A 92 -6.38 2.49 3.63
CA LEU A 92 -7.10 1.99 2.46
C LEU A 92 -8.01 0.80 2.80
N LEU A 93 -7.56 -0.10 3.68
CA LEU A 93 -8.40 -1.17 4.22
C LEU A 93 -9.58 -0.62 5.02
N ARG A 94 -9.38 0.43 5.82
CA ARG A 94 -10.47 1.11 6.56
C ARG A 94 -11.47 1.79 5.63
N LEU A 95 -11.01 2.32 4.52
CA LEU A 95 -11.84 2.97 3.50
C LEU A 95 -12.56 1.96 2.59
N GLY A 96 -12.18 0.68 2.62
CA GLY A 96 -12.81 -0.39 1.85
C GLY A 96 -12.26 -0.56 0.43
N ALA A 97 -11.00 -0.19 0.18
CA ALA A 97 -10.31 -0.29 -1.11
C ALA A 97 -10.07 -1.73 -1.63
N ALA A 98 -10.85 -2.72 -1.20
CA ALA A 98 -10.62 -4.14 -1.48
C ALA A 98 -10.86 -4.51 -2.96
N GLU A 99 -11.71 -3.76 -3.67
CA GLU A 99 -12.07 -4.02 -5.07
C GLU A 99 -11.69 -2.79 -5.93
N PRO A 100 -10.89 -2.94 -7.00
CA PRO A 100 -10.75 -1.89 -8.01
C PRO A 100 -12.10 -1.56 -8.63
N ARG A 101 -12.34 -0.29 -8.95
CA ARG A 101 -13.56 0.15 -9.60
C ARG A 101 -13.50 0.01 -11.13
#